data_AF-A0A5A9F1S5-F1
#
_entry.id   AF-A0A5A9F1S5-F1
#
_cell.length_a   1.000
_cell.length_b   1.000
_cell.length_c   1.000
_cell.angle_alpha   90.00
_cell.angle_beta   90.00
_cell.angle_gamma   90.00
#
_symmetry.space_group_name_H-M   'P 1'
#
loop_
_entity.id
_entity.type
_entity.pdbx_description
1 polymer ?
#
loop_
_entity_poly.entity_id
_entity_poly.type
_entity_poly.pdbx_seq_one_letter_code
_entity_poly.pdbx_strand_id
1 'polypeptide(L)'
;MASPSSATIFQNPETGQTEAVSNRSGVWAFLGGPFYFASKGEWMHSAIHAVLTVIALLLWPSGALMLLGLWFGYACATPTILEARYKRLGWQRVSA
;
A
#
# COMPACT_ATOMS: atom_id res chain seq x y z
N MET A 1 19.42 -9.60 20.43
CA MET A 1 18.65 -10.86 20.26
C MET A 1 17.45 -10.54 19.38
N ALA A 2 17.30 -11.27 18.27
CA ALA A 2 16.21 -11.29 17.28
C ALA A 2 15.61 -9.95 16.81
N SER A 3 16.03 -9.48 15.62
CA SER A 3 15.18 -8.60 14.80
C SER A 3 14.03 -9.45 14.26
N PRO A 4 12.76 -9.24 14.64
CA PRO A 4 11.68 -9.90 13.94
C PRO A 4 11.68 -9.34 12.52
N SER A 5 11.72 -10.20 11.50
CA SER A 5 11.25 -9.74 10.19
C SER A 5 9.77 -9.40 10.38
N SER A 6 9.44 -8.12 10.60
CA SER A 6 8.07 -7.60 10.75
C SER A 6 7.32 -7.63 9.41
N ALA A 7 7.34 -8.78 8.77
CA ALA A 7 6.65 -9.07 7.53
C ALA A 7 5.56 -10.10 7.86
N THR A 8 4.31 -9.70 7.70
CA THR A 8 3.17 -10.63 7.76
C THR A 8 3.05 -11.28 6.39
N ILE A 9 3.14 -12.61 6.33
CA ILE A 9 2.96 -13.36 5.07
C ILE A 9 1.50 -13.75 4.93
N PHE A 10 0.92 -13.46 3.77
CA PHE A 10 -0.41 -13.90 3.39
C PHE A 10 -0.31 -14.91 2.26
N GLN A 11 -1.03 -16.02 2.37
CA GLN A 11 -1.13 -17.04 1.34
C GLN A 11 -2.55 -17.08 0.77
N ASN A 12 -2.65 -17.09 -0.56
CA ASN A 12 -3.89 -17.39 -1.26
C ASN A 12 -4.20 -18.89 -1.13
N PRO A 13 -5.32 -19.30 -0.50
CA PRO A 13 -5.66 -20.71 -0.34
C PRO A 13 -6.03 -21.39 -1.67
N GLU A 14 -6.44 -20.64 -2.70
CA GLU A 14 -6.87 -21.19 -3.99
C GLU A 14 -5.69 -21.46 -4.92
N THR A 15 -4.67 -20.58 -4.91
CA THR A 15 -3.53 -20.66 -5.84
C THR A 15 -2.20 -21.03 -5.17
N GLY A 16 -2.14 -20.97 -3.84
CA GLY A 16 -0.91 -21.15 -3.07
C GLY A 16 0.05 -19.96 -3.11
N GLN A 17 -0.28 -18.88 -3.83
CA GLN A 17 0.57 -17.67 -3.94
C GLN A 17 0.80 -17.03 -2.57
N THR A 18 2.03 -16.63 -2.28
CA THR A 18 2.39 -15.93 -1.04
C THR A 18 2.80 -14.48 -1.31
N GLU A 19 2.36 -13.57 -0.45
CA GLU A 19 2.74 -12.16 -0.48
C GLU A 19 3.16 -11.71 0.91
N ALA A 20 4.29 -11.01 1.00
CA ALA A 20 4.78 -10.43 2.25
C ALA A 20 4.35 -8.97 2.37
N VAL A 21 3.65 -8.63 3.44
CA VAL A 21 3.34 -7.26 3.84
C VAL A 21 4.28 -6.84 4.95
N SER A 22 5.10 -5.82 4.71
CA SER A 22 6.04 -5.31 5.71
C SER A 22 6.05 -3.79 5.72
N ASN A 23 6.73 -3.19 6.69
CA ASN A 23 6.94 -1.74 6.72
C ASN A 23 7.68 -1.22 5.46
N ARG A 24 8.44 -2.07 4.75
CA ARG A 24 9.04 -1.71 3.46
C ARG A 24 8.01 -1.44 2.38
N SER A 25 6.81 -2.03 2.48
CA SER A 25 5.70 -1.74 1.56
C SER A 25 5.34 -0.26 1.57
N GLY A 26 5.43 0.41 2.73
CA GLY A 26 5.21 1.86 2.82
C GLY A 26 6.24 2.67 2.06
N VAL A 27 7.52 2.26 2.09
CA VAL A 27 8.60 2.90 1.30
C VAL A 27 8.32 2.75 -0.19
N TRP A 28 7.94 1.56 -0.64
CA TRP A 28 7.60 1.33 -2.03
C TRP A 28 6.34 2.09 -2.47
N ALA A 29 5.36 2.26 -1.60
CA ALA A 29 4.19 3.09 -1.88
C ALA A 29 4.52 4.59 -1.90
N PHE A 30 5.47 5.06 -1.10
CA PHE A 30 5.95 6.44 -1.17
C PHE A 30 6.68 6.69 -2.51
N LEU A 31 7.55 5.77 -2.93
CA LEU A 31 8.31 5.91 -4.18
C LEU A 31 7.45 5.68 -5.42
N GLY A 32 6.58 4.67 -5.39
CA GLY A 32 5.75 4.26 -6.52
C GLY A 32 4.38 4.93 -6.57
N GLY A 33 3.95 5.61 -5.50
CA GLY A 33 2.66 6.28 -5.39
C GLY A 33 1.50 5.36 -5.80
N PRO A 34 0.60 5.80 -6.70
CA PRO A 34 -0.53 4.99 -7.15
C PRO A 34 -0.10 3.71 -7.89
N PHE A 35 1.02 3.73 -8.63
CA PHE A 35 1.47 2.57 -9.42
C PHE A 35 1.86 1.37 -8.55
N TYR A 36 2.35 1.62 -7.33
CA TYR A 36 2.63 0.55 -6.39
C TYR A 36 1.35 -0.17 -5.94
N PHE A 37 0.26 0.57 -5.70
CA PHE A 37 -1.03 -0.05 -5.37
C PHE A 37 -1.60 -0.83 -6.55
N ALA A 38 -1.46 -0.31 -7.77
CA ALA A 38 -1.85 -1.02 -8.99
C ALA A 38 -1.09 -2.34 -9.16
N SER A 39 0.22 -2.36 -8.94
CA SER A 39 1.03 -3.59 -9.06
C SER A 39 0.68 -4.66 -8.01
N LYS A 40 0.16 -4.24 -6.85
CA LYS A 40 -0.42 -5.12 -5.83
C LYS A 40 -1.89 -5.47 -6.06
N GLY A 41 -2.49 -5.00 -7.16
CA GLY A 41 -3.89 -5.25 -7.51
C GLY A 41 -4.88 -4.57 -6.56
N GLU A 42 -4.48 -3.51 -5.85
CA GLU A 42 -5.36 -2.67 -5.04
C GLU A 42 -5.80 -1.45 -5.85
N TRP A 43 -6.73 -1.68 -6.77
CA TRP A 43 -7.18 -0.67 -7.74
C TRP A 43 -7.92 0.51 -7.11
N MET A 44 -8.66 0.29 -6.03
CA MET A 44 -9.42 1.36 -5.36
C MET A 44 -8.49 2.43 -4.80
N HIS A 45 -7.51 2.02 -3.98
CA HIS A 45 -6.55 2.95 -3.39
C HIS A 45 -5.59 3.51 -4.44
N SER A 46 -5.25 2.74 -5.48
CA SER A 46 -4.52 3.25 -6.64
C SER A 46 -5.27 4.41 -7.32
N ALA A 47 -6.56 4.24 -7.59
CA ALA A 47 -7.38 5.25 -8.26
C ALA A 47 -7.58 6.49 -7.39
N ILE A 48 -7.90 6.31 -6.10
CA ILE A 48 -8.06 7.44 -5.15
C ILE A 48 -6.74 8.23 -5.04
N HIS A 49 -5.61 7.55 -4.87
CA HIS A 49 -4.30 8.19 -4.80
C HIS A 49 -3.98 8.95 -6.10
N ALA A 50 -4.22 8.36 -7.27
CA ALA A 50 -4.01 9.01 -8.56
C ALA A 50 -4.88 10.26 -8.75
N VAL A 51 -6.18 10.18 -8.45
CA VAL A 51 -7.11 11.31 -8.56
C VAL A 51 -6.70 12.45 -7.63
N LEU A 52 -6.41 12.15 -6.36
CA LEU A 52 -5.97 13.18 -5.40
C LEU A 52 -4.62 13.80 -5.78
N THR A 53 -3.73 13.02 -6.41
CA THR A 53 -2.48 13.54 -6.99
C THR A 53 -2.77 14.57 -8.07
N VAL A 54 -3.65 14.24 -9.03
CA VAL A 54 -4.02 15.17 -10.12
C VAL A 54 -4.65 16.43 -9.56
N ILE A 55 -5.57 16.32 -8.59
CA ILE A 55 -6.17 17.48 -7.93
C ILE A 55 -5.09 18.34 -7.25
N ALA A 56 -4.12 17.73 -6.54
CA ALA A 56 -3.03 18.47 -5.91
C ALA A 56 -2.17 19.24 -6.91
N LEU A 57 -1.88 18.64 -8.06
CA LEU A 57 -1.11 19.27 -9.13
C LEU A 57 -1.88 20.41 -9.80
N LEU A 58 -3.20 20.26 -10.00
CA LEU A 58 -4.06 21.32 -10.55
C LEU A 58 -4.18 22.52 -9.60
N LEU A 59 -4.06 22.30 -8.30
CA LEU A 59 -4.08 23.34 -7.26
C LEU A 59 -2.70 23.94 -6.98
N TRP A 60 -1.71 23.77 -7.86
CA TRP A 60 -0.38 24.32 -7.63
C TRP A 60 -0.42 25.86 -7.47
N PRO A 61 0.28 26.46 -6.47
CA PRO A 61 1.15 25.82 -5.47
C PRO A 61 0.47 25.43 -4.16
N SER A 62 -0.77 25.84 -3.91
CA SER A 62 -1.47 25.58 -2.64
C SER A 62 -1.69 24.08 -2.39
N GLY A 63 -1.75 23.27 -3.46
CA GLY A 63 -1.82 21.81 -3.39
C GLY A 63 -0.56 21.10 -2.91
N ALA A 64 0.58 21.79 -2.75
CA ALA A 64 1.84 21.15 -2.37
C ALA A 64 1.78 20.43 -1.01
N LEU A 65 1.15 21.04 0.00
CA LEU A 65 0.96 20.40 1.31
C LEU A 65 0.02 19.20 1.22
N MET A 66 -1.01 19.28 0.38
CA MET A 66 -1.90 18.15 0.12
C MET A 66 -1.15 16.99 -0.54
N LEU A 67 -0.28 17.28 -1.52
CA LEU A 67 0.54 16.26 -2.18
C LEU A 67 1.46 15.55 -1.20
N LEU A 68 2.16 16.29 -0.33
CA LEU A 68 3.02 15.73 0.71
C LEU A 68 2.21 14.88 1.70
N GLY A 69 1.09 15.40 2.20
CA GLY A 69 0.22 14.69 3.13
C GLY A 69 -0.36 13.41 2.51
N LEU A 70 -0.72 13.45 1.23
CA LEU A 70 -1.20 12.30 0.48
C LEU A 70 -0.12 11.22 0.36
N TRP A 71 1.10 11.58 -0.06
CA TRP A 71 2.22 10.65 -0.21
C TRP A 71 2.59 9.98 1.11
N PHE A 72 2.80 10.78 2.16
CA PHE A 72 3.14 10.26 3.48
C PHE A 72 1.99 9.47 4.11
N GLY A 73 0.75 9.95 3.98
CA GLY A 73 -0.43 9.28 4.49
C GLY A 73 -0.60 7.89 3.88
N TYR A 74 -0.51 7.79 2.55
CA TYR A 74 -0.57 6.50 1.87
C TYR A 74 0.61 5.60 2.21
N ALA A 75 1.84 6.12 2.29
CA ALA A 75 3.02 5.35 2.67
C ALA A 75 2.84 4.69 4.05
N CYS A 76 2.39 5.46 5.06
CA CYS A 76 2.14 4.95 6.40
C CYS A 76 0.95 3.98 6.45
N ALA A 77 -0.11 4.24 5.68
CA ALA A 77 -1.31 3.40 5.65
C ALA A 77 -1.13 2.12 4.80
N THR A 78 -0.09 2.03 3.98
CA THR A 78 0.10 0.94 3.00
C THR A 78 0.04 -0.44 3.62
N PRO A 79 0.75 -0.75 4.74
CA PRO A 79 0.66 -2.08 5.33
C PRO A 79 -0.78 -2.42 5.69
N THR A 80 -1.49 -1.51 6.36
CA THR A 80 -2.89 -1.68 6.76
C THR A 80 -3.82 -1.88 5.55
N ILE A 81 -3.63 -1.11 4.47
CA ILE A 81 -4.42 -1.22 3.24
C ILE A 81 -4.23 -2.60 2.59
N LEU A 82 -2.98 -3.04 2.44
CA LEU A 82 -2.65 -4.34 1.84
C LEU A 82 -3.15 -5.50 2.71
N GLU A 83 -2.97 -5.44 4.02
CA GLU A 83 -3.52 -6.46 4.93
C GLU A 83 -5.04 -6.54 4.85
N ALA A 84 -5.74 -5.39 4.82
CA ALA A 84 -7.19 -5.36 4.68
C ALA A 84 -7.64 -5.96 3.35
N ARG A 85 -6.92 -5.70 2.26
CA ARG A 85 -7.18 -6.32 0.96
C ARG A 85 -7.04 -7.83 1.01
N TYR A 86 -5.92 -8.35 1.49
CA TYR A 86 -5.69 -9.80 1.54
C TYR A 86 -6.73 -10.50 2.41
N LYS A 87 -7.14 -9.88 3.53
CA LYS A 87 -8.27 -10.37 4.33
C LYS A 87 -9.59 -10.39 3.55
N ARG A 88 -9.92 -9.34 2.79
CA ARG A 88 -11.12 -9.30 1.94
C ARG A 88 -11.11 -10.40 0.86
N LEU A 89 -9.94 -10.75 0.36
CA LEU A 89 -9.75 -11.84 -0.61
C LEU A 89 -9.75 -13.23 0.04
N GLY A 90 -9.91 -13.35 1.37
CA GLY A 90 -9.89 -14.62 2.08
C GLY A 90 -8.49 -15.24 2.22
N TRP A 91 -7.43 -14.47 2.00
CA TRP A 91 -6.06 -14.97 2.15
C TRP A 91 -5.74 -15.25 3.62
N GLN A 92 -5.01 -16.33 3.86
CA GLN A 92 -4.66 -16.78 5.19
C GLN A 92 -3.32 -16.20 5.62
N ARG A 93 -3.24 -15.70 6.85
CA ARG A 93 -1.96 -15.33 7.46
C ARG A 93 -1.21 -16.60 7.82
N VAL A 94 -0.04 -16.79 7.25
CA VAL A 94 0.87 -17.88 7.59
C VAL A 94 2.04 -17.30 8.39
N SER A 95 2.41 -17.97 9.48
CA SER A 95 3.60 -17.59 10.24
C SER A 95 4.82 -17.80 9.34
N ALA A 96 5.68 -16.79 9.24
CA ALA A 96 7.00 -16.92 8.62
C ALA A 96 7.85 -17.96 9.35
#